data_AF-A0A8T5EA75-F1
#
_entry.id   AF-A0A8T5EA75-F1
#
_cell.length_a   1.000
_cell.length_b   1.000
_cell.length_c   1.000
_cell.angle_alpha   90.00
_cell.angle_beta   90.00
_cell.angle_gamma   90.00
#
_symmetry.space_group_name_H-M   'P 1'
#
loop_
_entity.id
_entity.type
_entity.pdbx_description
1 polymer ?
#
loop_
_entity_poly.entity_id
_entity_poly.type
_entity_poly.pdbx_seq_one_letter_code
_entity_poly.pdbx_strand_id
1 'polypeptide(L)'
;MELRQTLEQRIYLNVQQKLALKQLLLLKLELKHPEYPDVVRGLEGMKVADKVLKEKEVAGVLIGGLAEAVWNQRRKIEDLYRHKDVDVMVLGETSFDKFEGGVDWWLPQKARISTIGNYTEGERKEQWYENGNGVILSFGAKRVQDLEPGLYIPDNEWVIDMREYEASAHIDYGSVDTEFDDQVFEKFRKHIKKKVKTRLPSFICEEFERQIMSYQYEPNWRIVDAVELELFDLGTIRGINKFKGNYLKPNEQPKT
;
A
#
# COMPACT_ATOMS: atom_id res chain seq x y z
N MET A 1 37.14 33.22 15.79
CA MET A 1 36.36 32.13 16.43
C MET A 1 34.90 32.53 16.29
N GLU A 2 34.25 32.13 15.20
CA GLU A 2 32.86 32.49 14.90
C GLU A 2 31.92 31.42 15.47
N LEU A 3 31.02 31.83 16.37
CA LEU A 3 29.91 31.03 16.87
C LEU A 3 28.78 31.06 15.82
N ARG A 4 28.60 29.98 15.06
CA ARG A 4 27.38 29.75 14.28
C ARG A 4 26.24 29.36 15.22
N GLN A 5 25.25 30.23 15.39
CA GLN A 5 23.95 29.86 15.95
C GLN A 5 23.07 29.31 14.81
N THR A 6 22.75 28.03 14.86
CA THR A 6 21.72 27.41 14.02
C THR A 6 20.37 27.57 14.71
N LEU A 7 19.44 28.31 14.08
CA LEU A 7 18.05 28.45 14.50
C LEU A 7 17.22 27.33 13.82
N GLU A 8 16.94 26.25 14.55
CA GLU A 8 15.96 25.25 14.14
C GLU A 8 14.54 25.84 14.28
N GLN A 9 13.94 26.25 13.17
CA GLN A 9 12.57 26.74 13.17
C GLN A 9 11.59 25.54 13.14
N ARG A 10 11.19 25.07 14.32
CA ARG A 10 10.13 24.06 14.44
C ARG A 10 8.79 24.67 14.00
N ILE A 11 8.28 24.23 12.84
CA ILE A 11 6.95 24.64 12.35
C ILE A 11 5.88 23.98 13.24
N TYR A 12 5.33 24.72 14.19
CA TYR A 12 4.16 24.30 14.94
C TYR A 12 2.90 24.65 14.16
N LEU A 13 2.25 23.64 13.58
CA LEU A 13 0.92 23.82 12.98
C LEU A 13 -0.04 24.36 14.04
N ASN A 14 -0.69 25.48 13.72
CA ASN A 14 -1.69 26.07 14.60
C ASN A 14 -2.96 25.20 14.63
N VAL A 15 -3.85 25.44 15.60
CA VAL A 15 -5.03 24.59 15.83
C VAL A 15 -5.93 24.51 14.58
N GLN A 16 -6.09 25.61 13.85
CA GLN A 16 -6.90 25.64 12.63
C GLN A 16 -6.24 24.87 11.49
N GLN A 17 -4.92 24.95 11.32
CA GLN A 17 -4.17 24.17 10.34
C GLN A 17 -4.21 22.68 10.67
N LYS A 18 -4.09 22.30 11.95
CA LYS A 18 -4.27 20.91 12.38
C LYS A 18 -5.69 20.41 12.10
N LEU A 19 -6.70 21.25 12.32
CA LEU A 19 -8.09 20.90 12.05
C LEU A 19 -8.35 20.76 10.54
N ALA A 20 -7.83 21.68 9.73
CA ALA A 20 -7.92 21.65 8.28
C ALA A 20 -7.17 20.46 7.68
N LEU A 21 -5.96 20.15 8.18
CA LEU A 21 -5.21 18.95 7.78
C LEU A 21 -5.96 17.69 8.19
N LYS A 22 -6.57 17.66 9.39
CA LYS A 22 -7.41 16.55 9.83
C LYS A 22 -8.65 16.41 8.96
N GLN A 23 -9.29 17.51 8.57
CA GLN A 23 -10.44 17.51 7.66
C GLN A 23 -10.05 17.10 6.24
N LEU A 24 -8.88 17.51 5.73
CA LEU A 24 -8.35 17.08 4.43
C LEU A 24 -7.96 15.60 4.43
N LEU A 25 -7.34 15.11 5.51
CA LEU A 25 -7.03 13.70 5.68
C LEU A 25 -8.30 12.87 5.82
N LEU A 26 -9.31 13.38 6.55
CA LEU A 26 -10.64 12.77 6.62
C LEU A 26 -11.33 12.80 5.26
N LEU A 27 -11.25 13.89 4.48
CA LEU A 27 -11.81 13.97 3.12
C LEU A 27 -11.09 13.01 2.16
N LYS A 28 -9.76 12.88 2.26
CA LYS A 28 -8.97 11.93 1.46
C LYS A 28 -9.29 10.48 1.85
N LEU A 29 -9.68 10.24 3.10
CA LEU A 29 -10.22 8.95 3.58
C LEU A 29 -11.71 8.75 3.23
N GLU A 30 -12.48 9.82 3.01
CA GLU A 30 -13.92 9.83 2.69
C GLU A 30 -14.24 9.95 1.20
N LEU A 31 -13.24 10.14 0.32
CA LEU A 31 -13.37 9.87 -1.11
C LEU A 31 -13.51 8.35 -1.29
N LYS A 32 -14.68 7.87 -0.87
CA LYS A 32 -15.16 6.50 -0.99
C LYS A 32 -15.09 6.15 -2.47
N HIS A 33 -14.29 5.14 -2.79
CA HIS A 33 -14.49 4.37 -4.00
C HIS A 33 -15.99 3.97 -4.07
N PRO A 34 -16.61 3.98 -5.26
CA PRO A 34 -18.02 3.62 -5.40
C PRO A 34 -18.29 2.28 -4.71
N GLU A 35 -19.30 2.23 -3.84
CA GLU A 35 -19.69 1.00 -3.15
C GLU A 35 -20.28 0.03 -4.19
N TYR A 36 -19.64 -1.13 -4.37
CA TYR A 36 -20.08 -2.15 -5.32
C TYR A 36 -21.06 -3.14 -4.65
N PRO A 37 -22.07 -3.63 -5.37
CA PRO A 37 -23.10 -4.49 -4.80
C PRO A 37 -22.60 -5.89 -4.38
N ASP A 38 -21.50 -6.39 -4.99
CA ASP A 38 -21.01 -7.77 -4.82
C ASP A 38 -19.65 -7.86 -4.09
N VAL A 39 -19.34 -6.92 -3.18
CA VAL A 39 -18.09 -6.98 -2.40
C VAL A 39 -18.17 -8.07 -1.33
N VAL A 40 -17.31 -9.07 -1.44
CA VAL A 40 -17.06 -10.03 -0.34
C VAL A 40 -16.07 -9.43 0.66
N ARG A 41 -16.32 -9.67 1.94
CA ARG A 41 -15.65 -9.00 3.05
C ARG A 41 -14.99 -9.97 4.00
N GLY A 42 -14.04 -9.46 4.78
CA GLY A 42 -13.41 -10.19 5.86
C GLY A 42 -12.84 -11.53 5.41
N LEU A 43 -13.06 -12.57 6.21
CA LEU A 43 -12.50 -13.91 5.95
C LEU A 43 -13.05 -14.54 4.66
N GLU A 44 -14.34 -14.38 4.37
CA GLU A 44 -14.95 -14.92 3.15
C GLU A 44 -14.31 -14.33 1.89
N GLY A 45 -14.09 -13.01 1.86
CA GLY A 45 -13.40 -12.37 0.73
C GLY A 45 -11.95 -12.85 0.58
N MET A 46 -11.25 -13.12 1.68
CA MET A 46 -9.90 -13.69 1.63
C MET A 46 -9.89 -15.12 1.06
N LYS A 47 -10.88 -15.96 1.43
CA LYS A 47 -11.03 -17.31 0.87
C LYS A 47 -11.37 -17.28 -0.62
N VAL A 48 -12.24 -16.35 -1.03
CA VAL A 48 -12.55 -16.14 -2.45
C VAL A 48 -11.30 -15.71 -3.20
N ALA A 49 -10.54 -14.76 -2.66
CA ALA A 49 -9.29 -14.31 -3.28
C ALA A 49 -8.29 -15.47 -3.44
N ASP A 50 -8.07 -16.27 -2.39
CA ASP A 50 -7.18 -17.43 -2.45
C ASP A 50 -7.61 -18.45 -3.51
N LYS A 51 -8.91 -18.75 -3.58
CA LYS A 51 -9.47 -19.64 -4.59
C LYS A 51 -9.22 -19.12 -6.01
N VAL A 52 -9.52 -17.84 -6.28
CA VAL A 52 -9.32 -17.25 -7.62
C VAL A 52 -7.84 -17.25 -7.98
N LEU A 53 -6.94 -16.91 -7.05
CA LEU A 53 -5.48 -16.95 -7.27
C LEU A 53 -4.99 -18.36 -7.65
N LYS A 54 -5.49 -19.39 -6.96
CA LYS A 54 -5.19 -20.80 -7.26
C LYS A 54 -5.72 -21.20 -8.64
N GLU A 55 -6.94 -20.82 -8.99
CA GLU A 55 -7.53 -21.09 -10.32
C GLU A 55 -6.77 -20.40 -11.46
N LYS A 56 -6.18 -19.22 -11.18
CA LYS A 56 -5.38 -18.44 -12.13
C LYS A 56 -3.89 -18.80 -12.11
N GLU A 57 -3.49 -19.78 -11.30
CA GLU A 57 -2.11 -20.25 -11.13
C GLU A 57 -1.11 -19.13 -10.77
N VAL A 58 -1.54 -18.17 -9.94
CA VAL A 58 -0.70 -17.04 -9.49
C VAL A 58 -0.74 -16.86 -7.97
N ALA A 59 0.34 -16.30 -7.43
CA ALA A 59 0.40 -15.88 -6.03
C ALA A 59 -0.05 -14.42 -5.87
N GLY A 60 -0.66 -14.09 -4.73
CA GLY A 60 -1.01 -12.74 -4.35
C GLY A 60 -0.75 -12.47 -2.88
N VAL A 61 -0.55 -11.21 -2.50
CA VAL A 61 -0.32 -10.78 -1.11
C VAL A 61 -1.49 -9.91 -0.67
N LEU A 62 -2.03 -10.19 0.52
CA LEU A 62 -3.05 -9.36 1.14
C LEU A 62 -2.44 -8.00 1.51
N ILE A 63 -3.04 -6.91 1.04
CA ILE A 63 -2.60 -5.55 1.35
C ILE A 63 -3.75 -4.73 1.96
N GLY A 64 -3.53 -3.42 2.12
CA GLY A 64 -4.58 -2.51 2.55
C GLY A 64 -5.03 -2.69 4.00
N GLY A 65 -6.26 -2.29 4.29
CA GLY A 65 -6.76 -2.22 5.67
C GLY A 65 -7.02 -3.59 6.30
N LEU A 66 -7.34 -4.59 5.50
CA LEU A 66 -7.58 -5.95 5.99
C LEU A 66 -6.27 -6.64 6.40
N ALA A 67 -5.17 -6.37 5.69
CA ALA A 67 -3.83 -6.84 6.08
C ALA A 67 -3.43 -6.37 7.48
N GLU A 68 -3.79 -5.15 7.89
CA GLU A 68 -3.57 -4.68 9.27
C GLU A 68 -4.45 -5.40 10.29
N ALA A 69 -5.71 -5.66 9.91
CA ALA A 69 -6.75 -6.09 10.83
C ALA A 69 -6.55 -7.51 11.36
N VAL A 70 -6.02 -8.39 10.49
CA VAL A 70 -5.74 -9.79 10.81
C VAL A 70 -4.65 -9.93 11.86
N TRP A 71 -3.73 -8.97 11.97
CA TRP A 71 -2.66 -8.94 12.96
C TRP A 71 -3.14 -8.51 14.35
N ASN A 72 -4.07 -9.27 14.92
CA ASN A 72 -4.46 -9.20 16.34
C ASN A 72 -5.12 -10.50 16.77
N GLN A 73 -4.43 -11.33 17.57
CA GLN A 73 -4.94 -12.63 18.04
C GLN A 73 -6.31 -12.58 18.75
N ARG A 74 -6.70 -11.42 19.30
CA ARG A 74 -7.99 -11.25 19.99
C ARG A 74 -9.12 -10.79 19.06
N ARG A 75 -8.81 -10.57 17.78
CA ARG A 75 -9.78 -10.20 16.75
C ARG A 75 -10.76 -11.35 16.57
N LYS A 76 -12.04 -11.03 16.50
CA LYS A 76 -13.06 -12.01 16.15
C LYS A 76 -13.35 -11.98 14.66
N ILE A 77 -13.96 -13.05 14.16
CA ILE A 77 -14.36 -13.16 12.76
C ILE A 77 -15.26 -11.99 12.35
N GLU A 78 -16.20 -11.58 13.21
CA GLU A 78 -17.14 -10.48 12.94
C GLU A 78 -16.44 -9.12 12.80
N ASP A 79 -15.29 -8.93 13.44
CA ASP A 79 -14.52 -7.69 13.32
C ASP A 79 -13.91 -7.54 11.92
N LEU A 80 -13.59 -8.64 11.23
CA LEU A 80 -13.04 -8.62 9.88
C LEU A 80 -14.09 -8.23 8.84
N TYR A 81 -15.36 -8.59 9.05
CA TYR A 81 -16.48 -8.19 8.16
C TYR A 81 -16.79 -6.70 8.18
N ARG A 82 -16.22 -5.94 9.12
CA ARG A 82 -16.31 -4.47 9.14
C ARG A 82 -15.39 -3.80 8.12
N HIS A 83 -14.42 -4.54 7.58
CA HIS A 83 -13.55 -4.04 6.51
C HIS A 83 -14.31 -4.08 5.19
N LYS A 84 -14.20 -2.98 4.44
CA LYS A 84 -15.04 -2.74 3.27
C LYS A 84 -14.72 -3.69 2.12
N ASP A 85 -13.43 -3.81 1.79
CA ASP A 85 -12.93 -4.46 0.59
C ASP A 85 -11.72 -5.36 0.93
N VAL A 86 -11.45 -6.38 0.12
CA VAL A 86 -10.25 -7.21 0.19
C VAL A 86 -9.29 -6.73 -0.89
N ASP A 87 -8.18 -6.10 -0.48
CA ASP A 87 -7.15 -5.62 -1.40
C ASP A 87 -6.06 -6.69 -1.59
N VAL A 88 -5.77 -7.07 -2.82
CA VAL A 88 -4.75 -8.09 -3.13
C VAL A 88 -3.79 -7.62 -4.21
N MET A 89 -2.50 -7.64 -3.89
CA MET A 89 -1.42 -7.38 -4.83
C MET A 89 -0.98 -8.68 -5.52
N VAL A 90 -1.12 -8.77 -6.84
CA VAL A 90 -0.85 -10.00 -7.61
C VAL A 90 0.62 -10.07 -8.03
N LEU A 91 1.32 -11.16 -7.74
CA LEU A 91 2.78 -11.29 -7.94
C LEU A 91 3.18 -11.91 -9.30
N GLY A 92 2.24 -11.99 -10.24
CA GLY A 92 2.42 -12.64 -11.54
C GLY A 92 1.65 -11.95 -12.66
N GLU A 93 2.05 -12.22 -13.90
CA GLU A 93 1.36 -11.71 -15.08
C GLU A 93 0.13 -12.57 -15.36
N THR A 94 -1.06 -12.03 -15.13
CA THR A 94 -2.34 -12.68 -15.45
C THR A 94 -3.43 -11.62 -15.64
N SER A 95 -4.62 -12.04 -16.08
CA SER A 95 -5.77 -11.17 -16.27
C SER A 95 -6.92 -11.52 -15.32
N PHE A 96 -7.44 -10.50 -14.65
CA PHE A 96 -8.65 -10.58 -13.85
C PHE A 96 -9.74 -9.73 -14.46
N ASP A 97 -10.98 -10.17 -14.31
CA ASP A 97 -12.12 -9.27 -14.51
C ASP A 97 -12.10 -8.18 -13.44
N LYS A 98 -12.69 -7.02 -13.77
CA LYS A 98 -12.74 -5.89 -12.83
C LYS A 98 -13.53 -6.32 -11.57
N PHE A 99 -12.84 -6.37 -10.44
CA PHE A 99 -13.34 -6.91 -9.16
C PHE A 99 -13.83 -8.36 -9.22
N GLU A 100 -13.14 -9.23 -9.98
CA GLU A 100 -13.45 -10.65 -10.04
C GLU A 100 -13.59 -11.27 -8.64
N GLY A 101 -14.75 -11.84 -8.35
CA GLY A 101 -15.04 -12.39 -7.02
C GLY A 101 -15.15 -11.34 -5.90
N GLY A 102 -15.42 -10.07 -6.20
CA GLY A 102 -15.63 -9.01 -5.20
C GLY A 102 -14.36 -8.53 -4.48
N VAL A 103 -13.19 -8.79 -5.06
CA VAL A 103 -11.86 -8.46 -4.51
C VAL A 103 -11.25 -7.28 -5.29
N ASP A 104 -10.57 -6.35 -4.63
CA ASP A 104 -9.82 -5.29 -5.31
C ASP A 104 -8.42 -5.79 -5.70
N TRP A 105 -8.29 -6.19 -6.96
CA TRP A 105 -7.06 -6.75 -7.53
C TRP A 105 -6.12 -5.64 -8.00
N TRP A 106 -4.93 -5.61 -7.42
CA TRP A 106 -3.84 -4.73 -7.82
C TRP A 106 -2.88 -5.50 -8.73
N LEU A 107 -2.97 -5.23 -10.03
CA LEU A 107 -2.29 -6.00 -11.08
C LEU A 107 -0.98 -5.34 -11.50
N PRO A 108 0.09 -6.12 -11.73
CA PRO A 108 1.37 -5.57 -12.14
C PRO A 108 1.29 -5.00 -13.56
N GLN A 109 1.86 -3.83 -13.73
CA GLN A 109 2.02 -3.11 -14.99
C GLN A 109 3.51 -2.85 -15.20
N LYS A 110 3.96 -2.84 -16.45
CA LYS A 110 5.37 -2.56 -16.80
C LYS A 110 5.42 -1.63 -18.00
N ALA A 111 6.15 -0.54 -17.89
CA ALA A 111 6.44 0.34 -19.03
C ALA A 111 7.76 1.06 -18.87
N ARG A 112 8.24 1.65 -19.96
CA ARG A 112 9.27 2.70 -19.89
C ARG A 112 8.57 4.02 -19.64
N ILE A 113 8.87 4.66 -18.52
CA ILE A 113 8.29 5.96 -18.18
C ILE A 113 9.42 6.98 -18.02
N SER A 114 9.14 8.23 -18.40
CA SER A 114 10.02 9.35 -18.08
C SER A 114 9.79 9.72 -16.61
N THR A 115 10.84 9.59 -15.80
CA THR A 115 10.84 10.09 -14.42
C THR A 115 11.66 11.37 -14.36
N ILE A 116 11.15 12.35 -13.61
CA ILE A 116 11.89 13.58 -13.29
C ILE A 116 12.47 13.35 -11.91
N GLY A 117 13.73 12.91 -11.85
CA GLY A 117 14.52 12.97 -10.62
C GLY A 117 15.00 14.40 -10.38
N ASN A 118 15.47 14.68 -9.16
CA ASN A 118 15.95 16.01 -8.75
C ASN A 118 17.04 16.62 -9.66
N TYR A 119 17.73 15.82 -10.49
CA TYR A 119 18.84 16.29 -11.33
C TYR A 119 18.96 15.67 -12.75
N THR A 120 18.11 14.71 -13.14
CA THR A 120 18.13 14.14 -14.51
C THR A 120 16.72 13.68 -14.93
N GLU A 121 16.29 14.09 -16.13
CA GLU A 121 15.17 13.48 -16.85
C GLU A 121 15.70 12.23 -17.58
N GLY A 122 15.04 11.09 -17.39
CA GLY A 122 15.44 9.85 -18.05
C GLY A 122 14.30 8.86 -18.13
N GLU A 123 14.29 8.06 -19.19
CA GLU A 123 13.39 6.92 -19.28
C GLU A 123 13.92 5.76 -18.45
N ARG A 124 13.09 5.25 -17.53
CA ARG A 124 13.37 4.05 -16.77
C ARG A 124 12.29 3.02 -17.00
N LYS A 125 12.67 1.74 -17.01
CA LYS A 125 11.71 0.63 -17.00
C LYS A 125 11.19 0.53 -15.57
N GLU A 126 9.91 0.85 -15.39
CA GLU A 126 9.25 0.84 -14.11
C GLU A 126 8.17 -0.25 -14.11
N GLN A 127 7.99 -0.87 -12.94
CA GLN A 127 6.88 -1.76 -12.66
C GLN A 127 6.03 -1.13 -11.57
N TRP A 128 4.72 -1.03 -11.76
CA TRP A 128 3.78 -0.54 -10.73
C TRP A 128 2.56 -1.45 -10.65
N TYR A 129 1.69 -1.21 -9.69
CA TYR A 129 0.44 -1.94 -9.56
C TYR A 129 -0.75 -1.00 -9.75
N GLU A 130 -1.76 -1.49 -10.45
CA GLU A 130 -2.95 -0.73 -10.77
C GLU A 130 -4.19 -1.57 -10.47
N ASN A 131 -5.20 -0.96 -9.85
CA ASN A 131 -6.46 -1.65 -9.58
C ASN A 131 -7.48 -1.48 -10.70
N GLY A 132 -8.64 -2.12 -10.55
CA GLY A 132 -9.74 -2.05 -11.53
C GLY A 132 -10.29 -0.63 -11.80
N ASN A 133 -9.96 0.35 -10.97
CA ASN A 133 -10.33 1.76 -11.13
C ASN A 133 -9.22 2.63 -11.75
N GLY A 134 -8.09 2.04 -12.12
CA GLY A 134 -6.94 2.79 -12.64
C GLY A 134 -6.15 3.54 -11.57
N VAL A 135 -6.37 3.24 -10.28
CA VAL A 135 -5.60 3.79 -9.16
C VAL A 135 -4.26 3.07 -9.12
N ILE A 136 -3.18 3.81 -8.90
CA ILE A 136 -1.81 3.30 -8.84
C ILE A 136 -1.41 3.11 -7.36
N LEU A 137 -0.84 1.97 -7.00
CA LEU A 137 -0.26 1.78 -5.66
C LEU A 137 0.89 2.77 -5.44
N SER A 138 0.98 3.26 -4.21
CA SER A 138 2.05 4.18 -3.79
C SER A 138 3.40 3.49 -3.53
N PHE A 139 3.48 2.18 -3.76
CA PHE A 139 4.66 1.37 -3.60
C PHE A 139 4.67 0.25 -4.65
N GLY A 140 5.86 -0.25 -4.93
CA GLY A 140 6.08 -1.44 -5.72
C GLY A 140 6.36 -2.66 -4.85
N ALA A 141 6.55 -3.79 -5.50
CA ALA A 141 6.95 -5.02 -4.87
C ALA A 141 7.82 -5.84 -5.81
N LYS A 142 8.92 -6.33 -5.25
CA LYS A 142 9.92 -7.13 -5.93
C LYS A 142 9.80 -8.57 -5.46
N ARG A 143 9.56 -9.46 -6.40
CA ARG A 143 9.56 -10.91 -6.17
C ARG A 143 11.00 -11.41 -6.05
N VAL A 144 11.36 -11.92 -4.89
CA VAL A 144 12.68 -12.47 -4.56
C VAL A 144 12.69 -13.99 -4.73
N GLN A 145 11.58 -14.64 -4.40
CA GLN A 145 11.39 -16.09 -4.52
C GLN A 145 10.07 -16.40 -5.22
N ASP A 146 9.98 -17.61 -5.77
CA ASP A 146 8.73 -18.11 -6.31
C ASP A 146 7.82 -18.61 -5.20
N LEU A 147 6.57 -18.16 -5.23
CA LEU A 147 5.50 -18.61 -4.36
C LEU A 147 4.53 -19.50 -5.15
N GLU A 148 4.00 -20.51 -4.49
CA GLU A 148 2.91 -21.32 -5.02
C GLU A 148 1.63 -20.47 -5.18
N PRO A 149 0.71 -20.85 -6.08
CA PRO A 149 -0.55 -20.12 -6.26
C PRO A 149 -1.39 -20.01 -4.98
N GLY A 150 -2.00 -18.83 -4.77
CA GLY A 150 -2.88 -18.54 -3.63
C GLY A 150 -2.57 -17.22 -2.91
N LEU A 151 -3.38 -16.92 -1.89
CA LEU A 151 -3.28 -15.69 -1.12
C LEU A 151 -2.32 -15.83 0.07
N TYR A 152 -1.34 -14.94 0.16
CA TYR A 152 -0.40 -14.86 1.26
C TYR A 152 -0.73 -13.72 2.22
N ILE A 153 -0.60 -14.00 3.51
CA ILE A 153 -0.70 -13.01 4.59
C ILE A 153 0.71 -12.47 4.89
N PRO A 154 1.01 -11.19 4.61
CA PRO A 154 2.33 -10.64 4.86
C PRO A 154 2.62 -10.51 6.35
N ASP A 155 3.91 -10.54 6.72
CA ASP A 155 4.37 -10.29 8.10
C ASP A 155 3.85 -8.94 8.65
N ASN A 156 3.72 -8.84 9.97
CA ASN A 156 3.31 -7.60 10.60
C ASN A 156 4.27 -6.42 10.31
N GLU A 157 5.58 -6.63 10.27
CA GLU A 157 6.54 -5.56 9.92
C GLU A 157 6.42 -5.18 8.44
N TRP A 158 6.19 -6.14 7.54
CA TRP A 158 5.92 -5.86 6.13
C TRP A 158 4.70 -4.95 5.96
N VAL A 159 3.60 -5.20 6.70
CA VAL A 159 2.40 -4.34 6.69
C VAL A 159 2.70 -2.94 7.24
N ILE A 160 3.58 -2.84 8.24
CA ILE A 160 4.00 -1.55 8.80
C ILE A 160 4.83 -0.76 7.77
N ASP A 161 5.77 -1.42 7.10
CA ASP A 161 6.59 -0.83 6.04
C ASP A 161 5.74 -0.37 4.86
N MET A 162 4.74 -1.16 4.46
CA MET A 162 3.77 -0.80 3.43
C MET A 162 3.09 0.54 3.74
N ARG A 163 2.61 0.73 4.97
CA ARG A 163 1.98 1.99 5.40
C ARG A 163 2.95 3.16 5.46
N GLU A 164 4.20 2.90 5.81
CA GLU A 164 5.26 3.90 5.79
C GLU A 164 5.54 4.35 4.35
N TYR A 165 5.61 3.42 3.41
CA TYR A 165 5.87 3.71 1.99
C TYR A 165 4.72 4.50 1.36
N GLU A 166 3.46 4.12 1.63
CA GLU A 166 2.29 4.88 1.19
C GLU A 166 2.31 6.33 1.67
N ALA A 167 2.72 6.55 2.93
CA ALA A 167 2.81 7.89 3.50
C ALA A 167 3.94 8.71 2.84
N SER A 168 5.10 8.09 2.63
CA SER A 168 6.30 8.72 2.07
C SER A 168 6.19 9.04 0.58
N ALA A 169 5.50 8.22 -0.21
CA ALA A 169 5.41 8.39 -1.67
C ALA A 169 4.76 9.71 -2.12
N HIS A 170 4.05 10.38 -1.21
CA HIS A 170 3.37 11.65 -1.48
C HIS A 170 4.15 12.88 -1.01
N ILE A 171 5.35 12.69 -0.47
CA ILE A 171 6.18 13.76 0.08
C ILE A 171 7.12 14.27 -1.02
N ASP A 172 7.10 15.59 -1.24
CA ASP A 172 7.98 16.26 -2.19
C ASP A 172 9.31 16.63 -1.49
N TYR A 173 10.17 15.62 -1.30
CA TYR A 173 11.47 15.77 -0.62
C TYR A 173 12.39 16.82 -1.25
N GLY A 174 12.25 17.10 -2.55
CA GLY A 174 13.05 18.13 -3.24
C GLY A 174 12.60 19.57 -2.94
N SER A 175 11.35 19.75 -2.52
CA SER A 175 10.78 21.07 -2.17
C SER A 175 10.85 21.41 -0.68
N VAL A 176 11.14 20.42 0.16
CA VAL A 176 11.22 20.54 1.61
C VAL A 176 12.70 20.61 1.98
N ASP A 177 13.22 21.82 2.18
CA ASP A 177 14.61 22.08 2.59
C ASP A 177 14.79 21.80 4.11
N THR A 178 14.36 20.61 4.53
CA THR A 178 14.37 20.17 5.93
C THR A 178 14.77 18.70 5.96
N GLU A 179 15.89 18.39 6.61
CA GLU A 179 16.21 17.01 6.99
C GLU A 179 15.03 16.47 7.79
N PHE A 180 14.46 15.35 7.34
CA PHE A 180 13.37 14.71 8.06
C PHE A 180 13.88 14.30 9.44
N ASP A 181 13.23 14.82 10.49
CA ASP A 181 13.50 14.34 11.85
C ASP A 181 13.03 12.88 11.92
N ASP A 182 13.96 11.94 12.02
CA ASP A 182 13.72 10.50 12.21
C ASP A 182 12.66 10.24 13.29
N GLN A 183 12.51 11.15 14.26
CA GLN A 183 11.46 11.11 15.27
C GLN A 183 10.03 11.10 14.71
N VAL A 184 9.76 11.66 13.53
CA VAL A 184 8.42 11.66 12.91
C VAL A 184 8.09 10.27 12.39
N PHE A 185 9.00 9.65 11.64
CA PHE A 185 8.84 8.26 11.16
C PHE A 185 8.79 7.27 12.31
N GLU A 186 9.63 7.45 13.33
CA GLU A 186 9.53 6.65 14.54
C GLU A 186 8.17 6.78 15.23
N LYS A 187 7.62 8.00 15.36
CA LYS A 187 6.31 8.23 15.97
C LYS A 187 5.19 7.61 15.13
N PHE A 188 5.28 7.73 13.80
CA PHE A 188 4.34 7.10 12.88
C PHE A 188 4.39 5.58 13.03
N ARG A 189 5.58 4.97 12.96
CA ARG A 189 5.78 3.53 13.13
C ARG A 189 5.29 3.05 14.49
N LYS A 190 5.60 3.77 15.58
CA LYS A 190 5.07 3.50 16.94
C LYS A 190 3.54 3.58 16.99
N HIS A 191 2.90 4.46 16.20
CA HIS A 191 1.45 4.53 16.11
C HIS A 191 0.86 3.32 15.36
N ILE A 192 1.43 2.92 14.22
CA ILE A 192 0.96 1.76 13.46
C ILE A 192 1.17 0.45 14.25
N LYS A 193 2.30 0.28 14.94
CA LYS A 193 2.57 -0.85 15.86
C LYS A 193 1.55 -0.99 17.01
N LYS A 194 0.82 0.08 17.35
CA LYS A 194 -0.29 -0.02 18.31
C LYS A 194 -1.53 -0.69 17.70
N LYS A 195 -1.70 -0.63 16.38
CA LYS A 195 -2.82 -1.22 15.64
C LYS A 195 -2.47 -2.63 15.15
N VAL A 196 -1.36 -2.75 14.42
CA VAL A 196 -0.82 -4.02 13.88
C VAL A 196 -0.04 -4.72 14.99
N LYS A 197 -0.59 -5.82 15.52
CA LYS A 197 0.06 -6.66 16.53
C LYS A 197 0.93 -7.73 15.86
N THR A 198 1.54 -8.57 16.68
CA THR A 198 2.50 -9.59 16.23
C THR A 198 1.89 -10.99 16.09
N ARG A 199 0.59 -11.14 16.31
CA ARG A 199 -0.07 -12.45 16.31
C ARG A 199 -1.41 -12.40 15.59
N LEU A 200 -1.67 -13.44 14.80
CA LEU A 200 -2.92 -13.70 14.09
C LEU A 200 -3.90 -14.52 14.97
N PRO A 201 -5.22 -14.37 14.77
CA PRO A 201 -6.24 -15.28 15.30
C PRO A 201 -6.07 -16.70 14.78
N SER A 202 -6.49 -17.71 15.57
CA SER A 202 -6.36 -19.13 15.19
C SER A 202 -7.05 -19.46 13.87
N PHE A 203 -8.25 -18.91 13.63
CA PHE A 203 -9.00 -19.17 12.40
C PHE A 203 -8.30 -18.63 11.13
N ILE A 204 -7.45 -17.60 11.25
CA ILE A 204 -6.60 -17.15 10.13
C ILE A 204 -5.44 -18.13 9.94
N CYS A 205 -4.81 -18.55 11.04
CA CYS A 205 -3.70 -19.51 11.00
C CYS A 205 -4.12 -20.86 10.39
N GLU A 206 -5.31 -21.34 10.74
CA GLU A 206 -5.88 -22.59 10.24
C GLU A 206 -6.25 -22.49 8.75
N GLU A 207 -6.80 -21.36 8.31
CA GLU A 207 -7.23 -21.18 6.92
C GLU A 207 -6.06 -20.98 5.95
N PHE A 208 -5.06 -20.20 6.35
CA PHE A 208 -3.91 -19.81 5.51
C PHE A 208 -2.62 -20.52 5.94
N GLU A 209 -2.73 -21.77 6.38
CA GLU A 209 -1.58 -22.59 6.75
C GLU A 209 -0.58 -22.63 5.59
N ARG A 210 0.71 -22.40 5.88
CA ARG A 210 1.82 -22.28 4.88
C ARG A 210 1.72 -21.11 3.90
N GLN A 211 0.74 -20.23 4.08
CA GLN A 211 0.58 -19.00 3.31
C GLN A 211 0.75 -17.75 4.20
N ILE A 212 1.35 -17.89 5.38
CA ILE A 212 1.68 -16.77 6.26
C ILE A 212 3.17 -16.48 6.14
N MET A 213 3.52 -15.31 5.62
CA MET A 213 4.89 -14.88 5.38
C MET A 213 5.52 -14.35 6.67
N SER A 214 5.54 -15.15 7.74
CA SER A 214 6.12 -14.76 9.02
C SER A 214 6.80 -15.94 9.67
N TYR A 215 8.04 -15.74 10.13
CA TYR A 215 8.84 -16.78 10.81
C TYR A 215 8.16 -17.38 12.05
N GLN A 216 7.14 -16.71 12.61
CA GLN A 216 6.35 -17.26 13.71
C GLN A 216 5.44 -18.42 13.29
N TYR A 217 5.04 -18.45 12.02
CA TYR A 217 4.05 -19.38 11.47
C TYR A 217 4.60 -20.26 10.34
N GLU A 218 5.64 -19.81 9.65
CA GLU A 218 6.27 -20.51 8.54
C GLU A 218 7.80 -20.50 8.70
N PRO A 219 8.45 -21.66 8.93
CA PRO A 219 9.91 -21.73 9.05
C PRO A 219 10.65 -21.58 7.72
N ASN A 220 9.98 -21.75 6.58
CA ASN A 220 10.61 -21.65 5.27
C ASN A 220 10.86 -20.19 4.88
N TRP A 221 12.12 -19.74 4.99
CA TRP A 221 12.55 -18.40 4.59
C TRP A 221 12.20 -18.07 3.12
N ARG A 222 12.08 -19.08 2.24
CA ARG A 222 11.70 -18.84 0.84
C ARG A 222 10.27 -18.34 0.69
N ILE A 223 9.41 -18.60 1.67
CA ILE A 223 8.04 -18.06 1.72
C ILE A 223 8.05 -16.72 2.44
N VAL A 224 8.71 -16.65 3.60
CA VAL A 224 8.72 -15.44 4.45
C VAL A 224 9.33 -14.24 3.73
N ASP A 225 10.47 -14.45 3.07
CA ASP A 225 11.24 -13.38 2.41
C ASP A 225 10.98 -13.33 0.89
N ALA A 226 9.86 -13.88 0.43
CA ALA A 226 9.58 -14.03 -1.00
C ALA A 226 9.31 -12.70 -1.72
N VAL A 227 8.86 -11.67 -0.98
CA VAL A 227 8.42 -10.39 -1.53
C VAL A 227 8.98 -9.22 -0.72
N GLU A 228 9.79 -8.40 -1.38
CA GLU A 228 10.31 -7.14 -0.84
C GLU A 228 9.45 -5.97 -1.32
N LEU A 229 9.17 -5.01 -0.45
CA LEU A 229 8.54 -3.74 -0.85
C LEU A 229 9.55 -2.84 -1.57
N GLU A 230 9.07 -2.10 -2.56
CA GLU A 230 9.84 -1.08 -3.27
C GLU A 230 9.20 0.28 -3.06
N LEU A 231 9.98 1.25 -2.56
CA LEU A 231 9.47 2.60 -2.33
C LEU A 231 9.39 3.36 -3.65
N PHE A 232 8.21 3.92 -3.95
CA PHE A 232 8.10 4.93 -5.00
C PHE A 232 8.23 6.32 -4.40
N ASP A 233 9.13 7.12 -4.98
CA ASP A 233 9.16 8.55 -4.71
C ASP A 233 8.05 9.28 -5.49
N LEU A 234 7.83 10.55 -5.13
CA LEU A 234 6.80 11.37 -5.76
C LEU A 234 7.05 11.58 -7.27
N GLY A 235 8.32 11.59 -7.71
CA GLY A 235 8.71 11.71 -9.12
C GLY A 235 8.27 10.50 -9.93
N THR A 236 8.45 9.30 -9.37
CA THR A 236 7.98 8.03 -9.96
C THR A 236 6.46 8.01 -10.06
N ILE A 237 5.74 8.34 -8.99
CA ILE A 237 4.26 8.41 -9.02
C ILE A 237 3.76 9.41 -10.07
N ARG A 238 4.38 10.59 -10.17
CA ARG A 238 4.07 11.60 -11.20
C ARG A 238 4.36 11.08 -12.61
N GLY A 239 5.50 10.41 -12.81
CA GLY A 239 5.89 9.79 -14.08
C GLY A 239 4.88 8.75 -14.56
N ILE A 240 4.42 7.86 -13.67
CA ILE A 240 3.42 6.83 -13.99
C ILE A 240 2.08 7.49 -14.36
N ASN A 241 1.61 8.46 -13.57
CA ASN A 241 0.38 9.18 -13.88
C ASN A 241 0.46 9.93 -15.23
N LYS A 242 1.64 10.42 -15.61
CA LYS A 242 1.88 11.10 -16.90
C LYS A 242 1.74 10.12 -18.04
N PHE A 243 2.39 8.97 -17.90
CA PHE A 243 2.32 7.89 -18.86
C PHE A 243 0.89 7.38 -19.07
N LYS A 244 0.11 7.24 -17.99
CA LYS A 244 -1.29 6.80 -18.04
C LYS A 244 -2.27 7.87 -18.58
N GLY A 245 -1.83 9.12 -18.70
CA GLY A 245 -2.71 10.23 -19.07
C GLY A 245 -3.69 10.63 -17.96
N ASN A 246 -3.38 10.30 -16.69
CA ASN A 246 -4.23 10.57 -15.53
C ASN A 246 -4.18 12.03 -15.06
N TYR A 247 -3.35 12.87 -15.69
CA TYR A 247 -3.41 14.31 -15.43
C TYR A 247 -4.73 14.87 -15.97
N LEU A 248 -5.45 15.56 -15.09
CA LEU A 248 -6.45 16.56 -15.49
C LEU A 248 -5.86 17.33 -16.67
N LYS A 249 -6.57 17.33 -17.81
CA LYS A 249 -6.37 18.34 -18.86
C LYS A 249 -6.22 19.68 -18.12
N PRO A 250 -5.12 20.43 -18.31
CA PRO A 250 -5.03 21.74 -17.69
C PRO A 250 -6.29 22.50 -18.07
N ASN A 251 -7.03 22.97 -17.07
CA ASN A 251 -8.30 23.69 -17.21
C ASN A 251 -8.39 24.36 -18.58
N GLU A 252 -9.18 23.78 -19.49
CA GLU A 252 -9.69 24.55 -20.61
C GLU A 252 -10.49 25.66 -19.94
N GLN A 253 -9.91 26.85 -19.87
CA GLN A 253 -10.63 28.03 -19.42
C GLN A 253 -11.94 28.06 -20.20
N PRO A 254 -13.09 28.27 -19.54
CA PRO A 254 -14.33 28.44 -20.27
C PRO A 254 -14.10 29.56 -21.29
N LYS A 255 -14.24 29.20 -22.58
CA LYS A 255 -14.25 30.21 -23.64
C LYS A 255 -15.36 31.19 -23.28
N THR A 256 -14.95 32.45 -23.09
CA THR A 256 -15.82 33.59 -22.84
C THR A 256 -16.74 33.82 -24.03
#